data_AF-A0A285EDZ9-F1
#
_entry.id   AF-A0A285EDZ9-F1
#
_cell.length_a   1.000
_cell.length_b   1.000
_cell.length_c   1.000
_cell.angle_alpha   90.00
_cell.angle_beta   90.00
_cell.angle_gamma   90.00
#
_symmetry.space_group_name_H-M   'P 1'
#
loop_
_entity.id
_entity.type
_entity.pdbx_description
1 polymer ?
#
loop_
_entity_poly.entity_id
_entity_poly.type
_entity_poly.pdbx_seq_one_letter_code
_entity_poly.pdbx_strand_id
1 'polypeptide(L)'
;MCDSADDLRTSLSALRDVQVVQEGTGALEDAWATTKDAWAQFADAARAEYRDAVDSVQGEADAVEAAVDAARATPSADALGTAASSVGVFLQDADALVDEAGARC
;
A
#
# COMPACT_ATOMS: atom_id res chain seq x y z
N MET A 1 -11.87 -6.85 -10.85
CA MET A 1 -10.82 -7.64 -10.19
C MET A 1 -9.55 -7.63 -11.03
N CYS A 2 -9.54 -8.13 -12.27
CA CYS A 2 -8.34 -8.10 -13.13
C CYS A 2 -7.87 -6.67 -13.44
N ASP A 3 -8.73 -5.80 -13.97
CA ASP A 3 -8.38 -4.38 -14.19
C ASP A 3 -7.97 -3.69 -12.88
N SER A 4 -8.71 -3.95 -11.80
CA SER A 4 -8.43 -3.43 -10.45
C SER A 4 -7.07 -3.89 -9.90
N ALA A 5 -6.65 -5.10 -10.26
CA ALA A 5 -5.37 -5.70 -9.87
C ALA A 5 -4.21 -5.06 -10.64
N ASP A 6 -4.38 -4.80 -11.94
CA ASP A 6 -3.40 -4.05 -12.76
C ASP A 6 -3.24 -2.58 -12.30
N ASP A 7 -4.36 -1.92 -11.99
CA ASP A 7 -4.35 -0.56 -11.44
C ASP A 7 -3.64 -0.50 -10.08
N LEU A 8 -3.93 -1.47 -9.21
CA LEU A 8 -3.23 -1.61 -7.92
C LEU A 8 -1.74 -1.88 -8.15
N ARG A 9 -1.37 -2.79 -9.06
CA ARG A 9 0.03 -3.09 -9.37
C ARG A 9 0.81 -1.87 -9.82
N THR A 10 0.20 -1.04 -10.66
CA THR A 10 0.80 0.23 -11.11
C THR A 10 1.04 1.17 -9.91
N SER A 11 0.07 1.25 -9.00
CA SER A 11 0.14 2.08 -7.80
C SER A 11 1.19 1.58 -6.81
N LEU A 12 1.29 0.26 -6.59
CA LEU A 12 2.30 -0.38 -5.76
C LEU A 12 3.73 -0.11 -6.30
N SER A 13 3.91 -0.17 -7.63
CA SER A 13 5.19 0.17 -8.26
C SER A 13 5.55 1.64 -8.05
N ALA A 14 4.59 2.55 -8.24
CA ALA A 14 4.80 3.97 -7.99
C ALA A 14 5.17 4.26 -6.53
N LEU A 15 4.50 3.61 -5.58
CA LEU A 15 4.79 3.75 -4.15
C LEU A 15 6.19 3.21 -3.79
N ARG A 16 6.63 2.12 -4.44
CA ARG A 16 7.99 1.58 -4.28
C ARG A 16 9.07 2.53 -4.82
N ASP A 17 8.77 3.24 -5.91
CA ASP A 17 9.69 4.20 -6.52
C ASP A 17 9.83 5.50 -5.68
N VAL A 18 8.86 5.81 -4.81
CA VAL A 18 8.99 6.94 -3.88
C VAL A 18 10.13 6.69 -2.90
N GLN A 19 11.19 7.46 -3.07
CA GLN A 19 12.28 7.46 -2.10
C GLN A 19 11.89 8.41 -0.96
N VAL A 20 11.15 7.88 0.02
CA VAL A 20 10.71 8.58 1.25
C VAL A 20 11.83 9.41 1.91
N VAL A 21 13.06 8.92 1.80
CA VAL A 21 14.26 9.54 2.40
C VAL A 21 14.80 10.73 1.57
N GLN A 22 14.54 10.78 0.26
CA GLN A 22 14.98 11.86 -0.63
C GLN A 22 13.87 12.87 -0.96
N GLU A 23 12.64 12.40 -1.14
CA GLU A 23 11.51 13.24 -1.57
C GLU A 23 10.69 13.81 -0.40
N GLY A 24 10.93 13.31 0.82
CA GLY A 24 10.23 13.72 2.03
C GLY A 24 8.84 13.10 2.20
N THR A 25 8.13 13.48 3.27
CA THR A 25 6.81 12.90 3.59
C THR A 25 5.72 13.27 2.59
N GLY A 26 5.81 14.41 1.92
CA GLY A 26 4.77 14.86 0.98
C GLY A 26 4.59 13.94 -0.23
N ALA A 27 5.70 13.53 -0.87
CA ALA A 27 5.63 12.58 -1.99
C ALA A 27 5.11 11.20 -1.54
N LEU A 28 5.46 10.79 -0.32
CA LEU A 28 4.94 9.56 0.28
C LEU A 28 3.44 9.66 0.53
N GLU A 29 2.94 10.77 1.07
CA GLU A 29 1.52 11.01 1.30
C GLU A 29 0.70 10.93 0.00
N ASP A 30 1.17 11.59 -1.07
CA ASP A 30 0.49 11.59 -2.37
C ASP A 30 0.47 10.19 -3.03
N ALA A 31 1.60 9.49 -3.01
CA ALA A 31 1.68 8.12 -3.54
C ALA A 31 0.87 7.13 -2.69
N TRP A 32 0.88 7.30 -1.37
CA TRP A 32 0.08 6.50 -0.45
C TRP A 32 -1.42 6.70 -0.68
N ALA A 33 -1.87 7.94 -0.84
CA ALA A 33 -3.28 8.25 -1.13
C ALA A 33 -3.76 7.54 -2.40
N THR A 34 -2.97 7.64 -3.49
CA THR A 34 -3.27 6.96 -4.75
C THR A 34 -3.33 5.44 -4.58
N THR A 35 -2.36 4.88 -3.85
CA THR A 35 -2.29 3.43 -3.59
C THR A 35 -3.46 2.95 -2.74
N LYS A 36 -3.88 3.73 -1.75
CA LYS A 36 -5.01 3.43 -0.87
C LYS A 36 -6.32 3.37 -1.66
N ASP A 37 -6.54 4.30 -2.59
CA ASP A 37 -7.71 4.28 -3.47
C ASP A 37 -7.72 3.05 -4.38
N ALA A 38 -6.58 2.72 -5.01
CA ALA A 38 -6.46 1.52 -5.84
C ALA A 38 -6.67 0.23 -5.02
N TRP A 39 -6.10 0.18 -3.82
CA TRP A 39 -6.28 -0.92 -2.88
C TRP A 39 -7.75 -1.10 -2.50
N ALA A 40 -8.47 -0.03 -2.16
CA ALA A 40 -9.87 -0.11 -1.80
C ALA A 40 -10.74 -0.69 -2.94
N GLN A 41 -10.46 -0.29 -4.18
CA GLN A 41 -11.16 -0.83 -5.36
C GLN A 41 -10.87 -2.31 -5.60
N PHE A 42 -9.60 -2.71 -5.50
CA PHE A 42 -9.21 -4.10 -5.62
C PHE A 42 -9.77 -4.95 -4.48
N ALA A 43 -9.67 -4.47 -3.25
CA ALA A 43 -10.17 -5.12 -2.05
C ALA A 43 -11.67 -5.40 -2.16
N ASP A 44 -12.47 -4.43 -2.58
CA ASP A 44 -13.92 -4.63 -2.78
C ASP A 44 -14.20 -5.75 -3.80
N ALA A 45 -13.46 -5.77 -4.90
CA ALA A 45 -13.59 -6.81 -5.92
C ALA A 45 -13.09 -8.20 -5.46
N ALA A 46 -12.01 -8.25 -4.66
CA ALA A 46 -11.37 -9.48 -4.20
C ALA A 46 -12.02 -10.05 -2.93
N ARG A 47 -12.76 -9.24 -2.15
CA ARG A 47 -13.31 -9.63 -0.84
C ARG A 47 -14.25 -10.83 -0.90
N ALA A 48 -14.89 -11.08 -2.03
CA ALA A 48 -15.77 -12.23 -2.21
C ALA A 48 -15.02 -13.58 -2.14
N GLU A 49 -13.78 -13.61 -2.64
CA GLU A 49 -12.97 -14.84 -2.75
C GLU A 49 -11.79 -14.87 -1.77
N TYR A 50 -11.24 -13.70 -1.40
CA TYR A 50 -10.00 -13.57 -0.63
C TYR A 50 -10.18 -12.80 0.68
N ARG A 51 -11.35 -12.91 1.32
CA ARG A 51 -11.69 -12.10 2.50
C ARG A 51 -10.57 -12.04 3.56
N ASP A 52 -10.00 -13.18 3.95
CA ASP A 52 -8.98 -13.22 5.00
C ASP A 52 -7.68 -12.52 4.58
N ALA A 53 -7.27 -12.67 3.32
CA ALA A 53 -6.09 -11.98 2.79
C ALA A 53 -6.34 -10.47 2.65
N VAL A 54 -7.53 -10.08 2.17
CA VAL A 54 -7.95 -8.68 2.08
C VAL A 54 -8.00 -8.04 3.47
N ASP A 55 -8.53 -8.72 4.48
CA ASP A 55 -8.60 -8.19 5.84
C ASP A 55 -7.19 -8.09 6.48
N SER A 56 -6.25 -8.98 6.15
CA SER A 56 -4.84 -8.87 6.58
C SER A 56 -4.17 -7.62 5.99
N VAL A 57 -4.21 -7.49 4.66
CA VAL A 57 -3.58 -6.39 3.94
C VAL A 57 -4.24 -5.05 4.29
N GLN A 58 -5.54 -5.04 4.59
CA GLN A 58 -6.21 -3.85 5.12
C GLN A 58 -5.63 -3.42 6.47
N GLY A 59 -5.32 -4.35 7.37
CA GLY A 59 -4.66 -4.04 8.64
C GLY A 59 -3.26 -3.46 8.45
N GLU A 60 -2.52 -3.92 7.44
CA GLU A 60 -1.22 -3.37 7.07
C GLU A 60 -1.37 -1.96 6.46
N ALA A 61 -2.39 -1.74 5.63
CA ALA A 61 -2.69 -0.41 5.09
C ALA A 61 -3.00 0.60 6.20
N ASP A 62 -3.80 0.21 7.19
CA ASP A 62 -4.09 1.04 8.36
C ASP A 62 -2.79 1.35 9.16
N ALA A 63 -1.87 0.40 9.25
CA ALA A 63 -0.57 0.60 9.90
C ALA A 63 0.36 1.55 9.11
N VAL A 64 0.31 1.53 7.77
CA VAL A 64 1.02 2.50 6.93
C VAL A 64 0.46 3.89 7.15
N GLU A 65 -0.87 4.06 7.12
CA GLU A 65 -1.51 5.37 7.35
C GLU A 65 -1.10 5.96 8.70
N ALA A 66 -1.13 5.16 9.76
CA ALA A 66 -0.68 5.58 11.09
C ALA A 66 0.81 5.99 11.10
N ALA A 67 1.67 5.28 10.37
CA ALA A 67 3.10 5.60 10.28
C ALA A 67 3.37 6.87 9.46
N VAL A 68 2.63 7.08 8.37
CA VAL A 68 2.68 8.31 7.56
C VAL A 68 2.23 9.50 8.39
N ASP A 69 1.11 9.39 9.12
CA ASP A 69 0.63 10.43 10.03
C ASP A 69 1.65 10.73 11.15
N ALA A 70 2.30 9.71 11.71
CA ALA A 70 3.34 9.88 12.71
C ALA A 70 4.57 10.61 12.13
N ALA A 71 5.01 10.24 10.92
CA ALA A 71 6.11 10.90 10.22
C ALA A 71 5.78 12.35 9.86
N ARG A 72 4.52 12.65 9.54
CA ARG A 72 4.03 14.00 9.29
C ARG A 72 3.99 14.84 10.57
N ALA A 73 3.48 14.27 11.66
CA ALA A 73 3.38 14.97 12.95
C ALA A 73 4.76 15.19 13.59
N THR A 74 5.69 14.25 13.44
CA THR A 74 7.05 14.31 13.98
C THR A 74 8.05 13.82 12.93
N PRO A 75 8.46 14.69 11.99
CA PRO A 75 9.40 14.33 10.94
C PRO A 75 10.77 14.02 11.55
N SER A 76 11.12 12.73 11.53
CA SER A 76 12.37 12.19 12.05
C SER A 76 12.80 10.98 11.21
N ALA A 77 14.09 10.67 11.21
CA ALA A 77 14.61 9.52 10.48
C ALA A 77 13.98 8.20 10.97
N ASP A 78 13.71 8.07 12.28
CA ASP A 78 13.04 6.91 12.86
C ASP A 78 11.58 6.77 12.39
N ALA A 79 10.83 7.89 12.33
CA ALA A 79 9.45 7.87 11.84
C ALA A 79 9.38 7.55 10.34
N LEU A 80 10.29 8.11 9.54
CA LEU A 80 10.41 7.78 8.11
C LEU A 80 10.83 6.32 7.89
N GLY A 81 11.75 5.80 8.71
CA GLY A 81 12.15 4.39 8.66
C GLY A 81 11.00 3.45 9.03
N THR A 82 10.18 3.83 10.01
CA THR A 82 8.97 3.08 10.40
C THR A 82 7.95 3.07 9.26
N ALA A 83 7.66 4.23 8.67
CA ALA A 83 6.75 4.34 7.52
C ALA A 83 7.25 3.51 6.33
N ALA A 84 8.53 3.58 5.99
CA ALA A 84 9.12 2.78 4.92
C ALA A 84 9.02 1.27 5.21
N SER A 85 9.20 0.84 6.46
CA SER A 85 9.04 -0.57 6.85
C SER A 85 7.59 -1.03 6.73
N SER A 86 6.63 -0.24 7.19
CA SER A 86 5.20 -0.55 7.06
C SER A 86 4.78 -0.63 5.59
N VAL A 87 5.23 0.33 4.76
CA VAL A 87 5.00 0.32 3.31
C VAL A 87 5.59 -0.94 2.69
N GLY A 88 6.79 -1.35 3.09
CA GLY A 88 7.43 -2.57 2.59
C GLY A 88 6.62 -3.84 2.86
N VAL A 89 6.04 -3.98 4.05
CA VAL A 89 5.17 -5.12 4.40
C VAL A 89 3.89 -5.10 3.55
N PHE A 90 3.19 -3.96 3.53
CA PHE A 90 1.97 -3.80 2.73
C PHE A 90 2.22 -4.10 1.24
N LEU A 91 3.31 -3.57 0.67
CA LEU A 91 3.67 -3.82 -0.73
C LEU A 91 3.88 -5.30 -1.02
N GLN A 92 4.51 -6.03 -0.10
CA GLN A 92 4.80 -7.46 -0.28
C GLN A 92 3.52 -8.30 -0.29
N ASP A 93 2.64 -8.07 0.68
CA ASP A 93 1.43 -8.88 0.83
C ASP A 93 0.33 -8.46 -0.17
N ALA A 94 0.25 -7.17 -0.52
CA ALA A 94 -0.62 -6.70 -1.60
C ALA A 94 -0.18 -7.24 -2.98
N ASP A 95 1.12 -7.25 -3.30
CA ASP A 95 1.61 -7.80 -4.58
C ASP A 95 1.39 -9.32 -4.66
N ALA A 96 1.58 -10.05 -3.56
CA ALA A 96 1.26 -11.48 -3.50
C ALA A 96 -0.23 -11.78 -3.74
N LEU A 97 -1.12 -10.97 -3.14
CA LEU A 97 -2.56 -11.11 -3.35
C LEU A 97 -2.97 -10.72 -4.77
N VAL A 98 -2.39 -9.65 -5.32
CA VAL A 98 -2.59 -9.23 -6.73
C VAL A 98 -2.13 -10.32 -7.70
N ASP A 99 -1.01 -10.99 -7.43
CA ASP A 99 -0.52 -12.09 -8.25
C ASP A 99 -1.44 -13.32 -8.19
N GLU A 100 -1.91 -13.69 -6.99
CA GLU A 100 -2.85 -14.80 -6.85
C GLU A 100 -4.19 -14.50 -7.55
N ALA A 101 -4.67 -13.28 -7.38
CA ALA A 101 -5.87 -12.77 -8.04
C ALA A 101 -5.72 -12.73 -9.56
N GLY A 102 -4.59 -12.22 -10.06
CA GLY A 102 -4.28 -12.07 -11.47
C GLY A 102 -4.04 -13.40 -12.18
N ALA A 103 -3.54 -14.43 -11.49
CA ALA A 103 -3.39 -15.78 -12.07
C ALA A 103 -4.72 -16.51 -12.33
N ARG A 104 -5.83 -15.99 -11.78
CA ARG A 104 -7.19 -16.48 -12.01
C ARG A 104 -7.96 -15.64 -13.02
N CYS A 105 -7.33 -14.59 -13.52
CA CYS A 105 -7.60 -13.96 -14.79
C CYS A 105 -6.80 -14.72 -15.88
#